data_AF-A0A7X9BCX2-F1
#
_entry.id   AF-A0A7X9BCX2-F1
#
_cell.length_a   1.000
_cell.length_b   1.000
_cell.length_c   1.000
_cell.angle_alpha   90.00
_cell.angle_beta   90.00
_cell.angle_gamma   90.00
#
_symmetry.space_group_name_H-M   'P 1'
#
loop_
_entity.id
_entity.type
_entity.pdbx_description
1 polymer ?
#
loop_
_entity_poly.entity_id
_entity_poly.type
_entity_poly.pdbx_seq_one_letter_code
_entity_poly.pdbx_strand_id
1 'polypeptide(L)'
;MKDKLVKDIENITSILGTLPTNNKKNKEKYKSYLKEQIDLHIEKRDKVKKEILSRYNKIIFENNKDADIPNISELDINFIRCSSSYYDSLEKMNLNYLLYELSHFYKNNLEKINEVIIQIIKEFEKTGIKLTAKDFIYSNDVRLYINALLSKDVNIKTMFEEIFWRNPNFIHQIEINFRYLYYKNEKAITKFFTDKYNTSKMFDYLSEYKKAYDNQNYSKHNSVKYIFNKFFSGKMLTAWVNDKHVDDFNKKYILGEKTPEVYFNLIKLKDSLEEYKTLQYFSFIIDDLINLFAKKEEYKDVYNSKLKEINKKEGELFKINKKLNKKGFFGLKENKLNELILLRNNIINELKNFYEELKELKIKNIIYNKVSDDTSYLDLLKLSLTDFNYFVKLLKENNENLDIKYIDSQMKKLYNFIYTSDINIISNVAISENKNIPQIIYDRYRLVNLEIDEASLEGDSIKNIIHDLENMILNQDIKRLKMNLNDIDFVLDVREVLGLNNDDKEVA
;
A
#
# COMPACT_ATOMS: atom_id res chain seq x y z
N MET A 1 20.33 -6.09 -48.85
CA MET A 1 20.20 -7.57 -48.70
C MET A 1 18.77 -8.03 -48.95
N LYS A 2 17.76 -7.39 -48.35
CA LYS A 2 16.32 -7.65 -48.62
C LYS A 2 15.97 -7.67 -50.11
N ASP A 3 16.27 -6.61 -50.84
CA ASP A 3 15.90 -6.50 -52.27
C ASP A 3 16.58 -7.57 -53.15
N LYS A 4 17.79 -7.99 -52.76
CA LYS A 4 18.50 -9.07 -53.41
C LYS A 4 17.81 -10.42 -53.18
N LEU A 5 17.35 -10.68 -51.95
CA LEU A 5 16.59 -11.91 -51.62
C LEU A 5 15.22 -11.93 -52.30
N VAL A 6 14.51 -10.79 -52.34
CA VAL A 6 13.22 -10.67 -53.04
C VAL A 6 13.40 -10.95 -54.52
N LYS A 7 14.38 -10.30 -55.17
CA LYS A 7 14.69 -10.54 -56.57
C LYS A 7 15.13 -11.98 -56.86
N ASP A 8 15.91 -12.58 -55.97
CA ASP A 8 16.29 -14.00 -56.08
C ASP A 8 15.05 -14.92 -56.03
N ILE A 9 14.10 -14.66 -55.12
CA ILE A 9 12.86 -15.44 -54.98
C ILE A 9 11.95 -15.26 -56.20
N GLU A 10 11.81 -14.04 -56.72
CA GLU A 10 11.05 -13.75 -57.94
C GLU A 10 11.63 -14.51 -59.15
N ASN A 11 12.95 -14.50 -59.30
CA ASN A 11 13.63 -15.25 -60.36
C ASN A 11 13.39 -16.76 -60.24
N ILE A 12 13.48 -17.32 -59.02
CA ILE A 12 13.22 -18.75 -58.79
C ILE A 12 11.77 -19.10 -59.09
N THR A 13 10.83 -18.23 -58.71
CA THR A 13 9.39 -18.42 -58.98
C THR A 13 9.11 -18.41 -60.48
N SER A 14 9.76 -17.51 -61.23
CA SER A 14 9.69 -17.47 -62.69
C SER A 14 10.23 -18.77 -63.31
N ILE A 15 11.41 -19.23 -62.87
CA ILE A 15 12.01 -20.48 -63.36
C ILE A 15 11.10 -21.68 -63.07
N LEU A 16 10.56 -21.79 -61.85
CA LEU A 16 9.61 -22.83 -61.47
C LEU A 16 8.36 -22.82 -62.36
N GLY A 17 7.85 -21.63 -62.71
CA GLY A 17 6.71 -21.48 -63.62
C GLY A 17 6.96 -21.98 -65.05
N THR A 18 8.22 -22.07 -65.48
CA THR A 18 8.61 -22.53 -66.83
C THR A 18 8.98 -24.02 -66.91
N LEU A 19 9.16 -24.70 -65.77
CA LEU A 19 9.58 -26.10 -65.75
C LEU A 19 8.40 -27.04 -66.11
N PRO A 20 8.59 -27.99 -67.05
CA PRO A 20 7.52 -28.91 -67.45
C PRO A 20 7.13 -29.87 -66.31
N THR A 21 5.85 -30.19 -66.18
CA THR A 21 5.29 -31.10 -65.15
C THR A 21 4.43 -32.23 -65.74
N ASN A 22 4.50 -32.42 -67.06
CA ASN A 22 3.60 -33.26 -67.86
C ASN A 22 3.85 -34.79 -67.77
N ASN A 23 4.98 -35.24 -67.23
CA ASN A 23 5.27 -36.68 -67.06
C ASN A 23 6.04 -36.95 -65.75
N LYS A 24 6.15 -38.23 -65.36
CA LYS A 24 6.77 -38.64 -64.07
C LYS A 24 8.20 -38.11 -63.90
N LYS A 25 9.03 -38.22 -64.94
CA LYS A 25 10.43 -37.76 -64.97
C LYS A 25 10.54 -36.23 -64.80
N ASN A 26 9.64 -35.49 -65.45
CA ASN A 26 9.59 -34.03 -65.38
C ASN A 26 9.10 -33.55 -64.00
N LYS A 27 8.12 -34.24 -63.39
CA LYS A 27 7.70 -33.98 -62.00
C LYS A 27 8.82 -34.25 -60.98
N GLU A 28 9.62 -35.30 -61.18
CA GLU A 28 10.78 -35.59 -60.31
C GLU A 28 11.85 -34.50 -60.40
N LYS A 29 12.17 -34.01 -61.61
CA LYS A 29 13.09 -32.87 -61.81
C LYS A 29 12.57 -31.59 -61.17
N TYR A 30 11.29 -31.26 -61.34
CA TYR A 30 10.66 -30.11 -60.69
C TYR A 30 10.80 -30.17 -59.17
N LYS A 31 10.46 -31.32 -58.56
CA LYS A 31 10.59 -31.53 -57.11
C LYS A 31 12.03 -31.43 -56.63
N SER A 32 12.99 -31.97 -57.39
CA SER A 32 14.42 -31.90 -57.05
C SER A 32 14.92 -30.46 -57.05
N TYR A 33 14.60 -29.69 -58.09
CA TYR A 33 14.99 -28.27 -58.17
C TYR A 33 14.31 -27.43 -57.08
N LEU A 34 13.01 -27.63 -56.85
CA LEU A 34 12.30 -26.95 -55.77
C LEU A 34 12.93 -27.26 -54.41
N LYS A 35 13.27 -28.52 -54.14
CA LYS A 35 13.92 -28.92 -52.89
C LYS A 35 15.30 -28.26 -52.74
N GLU A 36 16.12 -28.26 -53.77
CA GLU A 36 17.43 -27.60 -53.77
C GLU A 36 17.30 -26.10 -53.47
N GLN A 37 16.35 -25.40 -54.11
CA GLN A 37 16.13 -23.98 -53.87
C GLN A 37 15.60 -23.72 -52.44
N ILE A 38 14.73 -24.59 -51.91
CA ILE A 38 14.27 -24.52 -50.53
C ILE A 38 15.46 -24.68 -49.56
N ASP A 39 16.28 -25.72 -49.74
CA ASP A 39 17.42 -26.01 -48.86
C ASP A 39 18.43 -24.84 -48.85
N LEU A 40 18.72 -24.24 -50.02
CA LEU A 40 19.56 -23.05 -50.12
C LEU A 40 18.98 -21.83 -49.39
N HIS A 41 17.66 -21.62 -49.46
CA HIS A 41 17.02 -20.49 -48.77
C HIS A 41 16.86 -20.72 -47.27
N ILE A 42 16.71 -21.97 -46.83
CA ILE A 42 16.81 -22.35 -45.42
C ILE A 42 18.20 -22.02 -44.89
N GLU A 43 19.27 -22.39 -45.61
CA GLU A 43 20.65 -22.07 -45.19
C GLU A 43 20.90 -20.55 -45.12
N LYS A 44 20.44 -19.79 -46.14
CA LYS A 44 20.51 -18.32 -46.13
C LYS A 44 19.74 -17.73 -44.94
N ARG A 45 18.52 -18.21 -44.67
CA ARG A 45 17.70 -17.79 -43.54
C ARG A 45 18.41 -18.05 -42.22
N ASP A 46 19.00 -19.23 -42.04
CA ASP A 46 19.67 -19.60 -40.80
C ASP A 46 20.94 -18.78 -40.56
N LYS A 47 21.69 -18.44 -41.62
CA LYS A 47 22.82 -17.48 -41.54
C LYS A 47 22.35 -16.09 -41.12
N VAL A 48 21.27 -15.58 -41.72
CA VAL A 48 20.67 -14.29 -41.34
C VAL A 48 20.20 -14.31 -39.90
N LYS A 49 19.51 -15.38 -39.47
CA LYS A 49 19.05 -15.54 -38.09
C LYS A 49 20.20 -15.54 -37.09
N LYS A 50 21.32 -16.22 -37.40
CA LYS A 50 22.53 -16.23 -36.56
C LYS A 50 23.14 -14.84 -36.41
N GLU A 51 23.25 -14.09 -37.51
CA GLU A 51 23.77 -12.71 -37.48
C GLU A 51 22.85 -11.80 -36.66
N ILE A 52 21.53 -11.91 -36.86
CA ILE A 52 20.53 -11.16 -36.07
C ILE A 52 20.68 -11.46 -34.58
N LEU A 53 20.74 -12.74 -34.20
CA LEU A 53 20.92 -13.15 -32.80
C LEU A 53 22.26 -12.70 -32.22
N SER A 54 23.33 -12.73 -33.01
CA SER A 54 24.64 -12.23 -32.57
C SER A 54 24.61 -10.74 -32.25
N ARG A 55 23.98 -9.93 -33.11
CA ARG A 55 23.79 -8.49 -32.86
C ARG A 55 22.87 -8.24 -31.67
N TYR A 56 21.76 -8.96 -31.57
CA TYR A 56 20.84 -8.90 -30.44
C TYR A 56 21.59 -9.13 -29.12
N ASN A 57 22.31 -10.25 -29.00
CA ASN A 57 23.05 -10.60 -27.79
C ASN A 57 24.12 -9.55 -27.43
N LYS A 58 24.79 -8.97 -28.43
CA LYS A 58 25.76 -7.90 -28.22
C LYS A 58 25.10 -6.66 -27.62
N ILE A 59 23.97 -6.21 -28.18
CA ILE A 59 23.24 -5.04 -27.67
C ILE A 59 22.72 -5.29 -26.27
N ILE A 60 22.13 -6.46 -26.01
CA ILE A 60 21.68 -6.87 -24.66
C ILE A 60 22.84 -6.83 -23.67
N PHE A 61 24.00 -7.40 -24.03
CA PHE A 61 25.17 -7.44 -23.16
C PHE A 61 25.69 -6.02 -22.86
N GLU A 62 25.76 -5.14 -23.86
CA GLU A 62 26.24 -3.77 -23.69
C GLU A 62 25.33 -2.92 -22.81
N ASN A 63 24.01 -3.08 -22.94
CA ASN A 63 23.02 -2.31 -22.16
C ASN A 63 22.76 -2.89 -20.76
N ASN A 64 23.32 -4.07 -20.43
CA ASN A 64 23.20 -4.70 -19.10
C ASN A 64 24.48 -4.59 -18.23
N LYS A 65 25.44 -3.74 -18.62
CA LYS A 65 26.72 -3.60 -17.89
C LYS A 65 26.62 -2.83 -16.57
N ASP A 66 25.59 -2.02 -16.42
CA ASP A 66 25.45 -1.18 -15.24
C ASP A 66 25.16 -2.02 -13.99
N ALA A 67 25.63 -1.53 -12.84
CA ALA A 67 25.31 -2.12 -11.55
C ALA A 67 23.80 -2.16 -11.33
N ASP A 68 23.34 -3.19 -10.62
CA ASP A 68 21.94 -3.27 -10.25
C ASP A 68 21.53 -2.11 -9.36
N ILE A 69 20.28 -1.68 -9.54
CA ILE A 69 19.69 -0.65 -8.70
C ILE A 69 19.62 -1.18 -7.26
N PRO A 70 20.06 -0.39 -6.26
CA PRO A 70 19.98 -0.80 -4.86
C PRO A 70 18.57 -1.23 -4.48
N ASN A 71 18.44 -2.44 -3.94
CA ASN A 71 17.17 -2.89 -3.37
C ASN A 71 16.96 -2.23 -2.01
N ILE A 72 15.75 -1.77 -1.73
CA ILE A 72 15.39 -1.18 -0.44
C ILE A 72 14.36 -2.11 0.18
N SER A 73 14.59 -2.50 1.43
CA SER A 73 13.59 -3.22 2.22
C SER A 73 12.30 -2.41 2.29
N GLU A 74 11.15 -3.07 2.44
CA GLU A 74 9.92 -2.34 2.69
C GLU A 74 10.00 -1.50 3.97
N LEU A 75 9.29 -0.38 3.99
CA LEU A 75 9.17 0.48 5.15
C LEU A 75 8.62 -0.31 6.36
N ASP A 76 9.35 -0.31 7.49
CA ASP A 76 8.95 -0.99 8.70
C ASP A 76 7.91 -0.16 9.47
N ILE A 77 6.66 -0.31 9.03
CA ILE A 77 5.48 0.34 9.62
C ILE A 77 5.33 0.00 11.11
N ASN A 78 5.68 -1.22 11.50
CA ASN A 78 5.57 -1.64 12.90
C ASN A 78 6.58 -0.91 13.78
N PHE A 79 7.83 -0.79 13.32
CA PHE A 79 8.86 -0.03 14.02
C PHE A 79 8.49 1.45 14.14
N ILE A 80 8.00 2.06 13.05
CA ILE A 80 7.51 3.45 13.04
C ILE A 80 6.40 3.63 14.08
N ARG A 81 5.36 2.78 14.04
CA ARG A 81 4.24 2.85 14.98
C ARG A 81 4.68 2.71 16.43
N CYS A 82 5.52 1.72 16.74
CA CYS A 82 5.98 1.47 18.10
C CYS A 82 6.86 2.60 18.66
N SER A 83 7.66 3.22 17.78
CA SER A 83 8.66 4.24 18.16
C SER A 83 8.12 5.67 18.14
N SER A 84 7.02 5.89 17.44
CA SER A 84 6.38 7.19 17.35
C SER A 84 5.72 7.59 18.67
N SER A 85 5.85 8.87 19.03
CA SER A 85 5.16 9.49 20.16
C SER A 85 3.70 9.84 19.86
N TYR A 86 3.30 9.78 18.58
CA TYR A 86 1.94 10.08 18.16
C TYR A 86 0.95 8.97 18.55
N TYR A 87 1.40 7.72 18.60
CA TYR A 87 0.59 6.54 18.90
C TYR A 87 0.50 6.27 20.40
N ASP A 88 -0.69 5.91 20.87
CA ASP A 88 -0.88 5.38 22.22
C ASP A 88 -0.48 3.90 22.30
N SER A 89 -0.35 3.37 23.52
CA SER A 89 -0.01 1.96 23.72
C SER A 89 -1.00 0.99 23.09
N LEU A 90 -2.27 1.39 22.94
CA LEU A 90 -3.32 0.56 22.33
C LEU A 90 -3.00 0.29 20.86
N GLU A 91 -2.65 1.34 20.10
CA GLU A 91 -2.21 1.18 18.71
C GLU A 91 -0.84 0.52 18.59
N LYS A 92 0.08 0.80 19.51
CA LYS A 92 1.41 0.17 19.48
C LYS A 92 1.35 -1.35 19.64
N MET A 93 0.37 -1.86 20.40
CA MET A 93 0.06 -3.30 20.48
C MET A 93 -0.63 -3.86 19.22
N ASN A 94 -0.97 -3.03 18.24
CA ASN A 94 -1.87 -3.38 17.14
C ASN A 94 -3.25 -3.83 17.62
N LEU A 95 -3.68 -3.46 18.83
CA LEU A 95 -4.83 -4.08 19.46
C LEU A 95 -6.15 -3.66 18.77
N ASN A 96 -6.27 -2.40 18.34
CA ASN A 96 -7.48 -1.97 17.62
C ASN A 96 -7.69 -2.71 16.30
N TYR A 97 -6.61 -2.96 15.55
CA TYR A 97 -6.64 -3.80 14.34
C TYR A 97 -7.13 -5.23 14.66
N LEU A 98 -6.56 -5.87 15.68
CA LEU A 98 -6.92 -7.24 16.05
C LEU A 98 -8.36 -7.34 16.57
N LEU A 99 -8.81 -6.35 17.35
CA LEU A 99 -10.19 -6.28 17.84
C LEU A 99 -11.19 -5.98 16.70
N TYR A 100 -10.77 -5.25 15.67
CA TYR A 100 -11.56 -5.07 14.45
C TYR A 100 -11.76 -6.41 13.72
N GLU A 101 -10.70 -7.19 13.50
CA GLU A 101 -10.81 -8.54 12.91
C GLU A 101 -11.73 -9.45 13.76
N LEU A 102 -11.61 -9.38 15.09
CA LEU A 102 -12.41 -10.17 16.02
C LEU A 102 -13.89 -9.77 16.02
N SER A 103 -14.22 -8.47 15.94
CA SER A 103 -15.60 -7.98 15.90
C SER A 103 -16.29 -8.24 14.55
N HIS A 104 -15.53 -8.45 13.49
CA HIS A 104 -16.01 -8.81 12.15
C HIS A 104 -15.95 -10.32 11.88
N PHE A 105 -16.04 -11.13 12.95
CA PHE A 105 -15.93 -12.59 12.88
C PHE A 105 -16.89 -13.27 11.89
N TYR A 106 -18.04 -12.66 11.60
CA TYR A 106 -19.02 -13.17 10.63
C TYR A 106 -18.49 -13.19 9.18
N LYS A 107 -17.40 -12.47 8.89
CA LYS A 107 -16.67 -12.54 7.61
C LYS A 107 -15.54 -13.59 7.62
N ASN A 108 -15.33 -14.27 8.75
CA ASN A 108 -14.20 -15.17 8.99
C ASN A 108 -14.68 -16.58 9.38
N ASN A 109 -13.78 -17.55 9.36
CA ASN A 109 -14.03 -18.90 9.88
C ASN A 109 -13.56 -19.03 11.36
N LEU A 110 -13.94 -20.12 12.02
CA LEU A 110 -13.61 -20.36 13.43
C LEU A 110 -12.09 -20.40 13.69
N GLU A 111 -11.32 -20.95 12.75
CA GLU A 111 -9.86 -21.01 12.84
C GLU A 111 -9.26 -19.61 12.93
N LYS A 112 -9.64 -18.71 12.02
CA LYS A 112 -9.19 -17.32 12.01
C LYS A 112 -9.58 -16.57 13.28
N ILE A 113 -10.79 -16.80 13.81
CA ILE A 113 -11.23 -16.22 15.09
C ILE A 113 -10.30 -16.66 16.23
N ASN A 114 -10.01 -17.96 16.31
CA ASN A 114 -9.11 -18.53 17.31
C ASN A 114 -7.69 -17.96 17.19
N GLU A 115 -7.17 -17.85 15.96
CA GLU A 115 -5.86 -17.26 15.68
C GLU A 115 -5.77 -15.82 16.18
N VAL A 116 -6.79 -14.99 15.90
CA VAL A 116 -6.84 -13.60 16.36
C VAL A 116 -6.85 -13.51 17.88
N ILE A 117 -7.66 -14.33 18.57
CA ILE A 117 -7.69 -14.38 20.04
C ILE A 117 -6.31 -14.75 20.60
N ILE A 118 -5.66 -15.77 20.04
CA ILE A 118 -4.31 -16.19 20.45
C ILE A 118 -3.28 -15.10 20.16
N GLN A 119 -3.39 -14.40 19.02
CA GLN A 119 -2.51 -13.30 18.67
C GLN A 119 -2.63 -12.16 19.68
N ILE A 120 -3.84 -11.76 20.06
CA ILE A 120 -4.05 -10.74 21.10
C ILE A 120 -3.38 -11.17 22.41
N ILE A 121 -3.57 -12.42 22.85
CA ILE A 121 -2.93 -12.95 24.07
C ILE A 121 -1.40 -12.86 23.99
N LYS A 122 -0.81 -13.17 22.84
CA LYS A 122 0.64 -13.02 22.61
C LYS A 122 1.10 -11.56 22.66
N GLU A 123 0.30 -10.60 22.17
CA GLU A 123 0.64 -9.18 22.31
C GLU A 123 0.66 -8.73 23.77
N PHE A 124 -0.27 -9.20 24.62
CA PHE A 124 -0.19 -8.98 26.06
C PHE A 124 1.09 -9.61 26.66
N GLU A 125 1.39 -10.85 26.30
CA GLU A 125 2.57 -11.56 26.79
C GLU A 125 3.89 -10.85 26.43
N LYS A 126 4.00 -10.29 25.22
CA LYS A 126 5.15 -9.47 24.79
C LYS A 126 5.42 -8.27 25.70
N THR A 127 4.38 -7.73 26.33
CA THR A 127 4.48 -6.61 27.28
C THR A 127 4.68 -7.07 28.74
N GLY A 128 4.89 -8.37 28.96
CA GLY A 128 5.07 -8.97 30.28
C GLY A 128 3.77 -9.36 30.99
N ILE A 129 2.61 -9.29 30.31
CA ILE A 129 1.30 -9.59 30.90
C ILE A 129 0.86 -10.99 30.47
N LYS A 130 0.99 -11.96 31.37
CA LYS A 130 0.53 -13.33 31.12
C LYS A 130 -0.96 -13.47 31.41
N LEU A 131 -1.77 -13.53 30.37
CA LEU A 131 -3.21 -13.76 30.49
C LEU A 131 -3.53 -15.25 30.68
N THR A 132 -4.48 -15.53 31.55
CA THR A 132 -5.04 -16.86 31.79
C THR A 132 -6.56 -16.81 31.69
N ALA A 133 -7.23 -17.97 31.62
CA ALA A 133 -8.69 -18.01 31.61
C ALA A 133 -9.34 -17.27 32.81
N LYS A 134 -8.64 -17.13 33.94
CA LYS A 134 -9.14 -16.42 35.13
C LYS A 134 -9.27 -14.91 34.91
N ASP A 135 -8.55 -14.34 33.96
CA ASP A 135 -8.59 -12.92 33.62
C ASP A 135 -9.83 -12.57 32.77
N PHE A 136 -10.47 -13.58 32.18
CA PHE A 136 -11.65 -13.43 31.36
C PHE A 136 -12.94 -13.50 32.20
N ILE A 137 -13.32 -12.37 32.78
CA ILE A 137 -14.31 -12.27 33.86
C ILE A 137 -15.67 -11.71 33.43
N TYR A 138 -15.90 -11.45 32.13
CA TYR A 138 -17.16 -10.89 31.65
C TYR A 138 -18.34 -11.88 31.74
N SER A 139 -18.09 -13.15 31.44
CA SER A 139 -19.07 -14.22 31.64
C SER A 139 -18.39 -15.58 31.82
N ASN A 140 -19.14 -16.57 32.30
CA ASN A 140 -18.62 -17.93 32.41
C ASN A 140 -18.33 -18.54 31.03
N ASP A 141 -19.11 -18.18 30.01
CA ASP A 141 -18.94 -18.65 28.63
C ASP A 141 -17.59 -18.22 28.06
N VAL A 142 -17.25 -16.93 28.19
CA VAL A 142 -15.94 -16.39 27.77
C VAL A 142 -14.81 -17.16 28.47
N ARG A 143 -14.90 -17.34 29.79
CA ARG A 143 -13.89 -18.08 30.55
C ARG A 143 -13.73 -19.52 30.09
N LEU A 144 -14.84 -20.23 29.88
CA LEU A 144 -14.84 -21.63 29.43
C LEU A 144 -14.19 -21.75 28.04
N TYR A 145 -14.57 -20.87 27.12
CA TYR A 145 -14.03 -20.87 25.77
C TYR A 145 -12.53 -20.61 25.75
N ILE A 146 -12.07 -19.57 26.44
CA ILE A 146 -10.63 -19.25 26.53
C ILE A 146 -9.86 -20.37 27.23
N ASN A 147 -10.43 -20.99 28.27
CA ASN A 147 -9.79 -22.13 28.91
C ASN A 147 -9.59 -23.29 27.92
N ALA A 148 -10.63 -23.65 27.15
CA ALA A 148 -10.54 -24.69 26.13
C ALA A 148 -9.50 -24.34 25.05
N LEU A 149 -9.52 -23.10 24.56
CA LEU A 149 -8.60 -22.61 23.53
C LEU A 149 -7.13 -22.67 23.99
N LEU A 150 -6.85 -22.35 25.26
CA LEU A 150 -5.50 -22.39 25.82
C LEU A 150 -5.03 -23.80 26.20
N SER A 151 -5.95 -24.73 26.48
CA SER A 151 -5.60 -26.07 26.96
C SER A 151 -5.16 -27.02 25.85
N LYS A 152 -5.48 -26.74 24.58
CA LYS A 152 -5.21 -27.56 23.37
C LYS A 152 -5.78 -28.99 23.36
N ASP A 153 -6.13 -29.56 24.51
CA ASP A 153 -6.66 -30.92 24.67
C ASP A 153 -8.19 -31.03 24.49
N VAL A 154 -8.87 -29.90 24.23
CA VAL A 154 -10.34 -29.84 24.09
C VAL A 154 -10.71 -29.62 22.63
N ASN A 155 -11.74 -30.33 22.15
CA ASN A 155 -12.32 -30.07 20.83
C ASN A 155 -12.96 -28.67 20.82
N ILE A 156 -12.20 -27.69 20.31
CA ILE A 156 -12.60 -26.28 20.30
C ILE A 156 -13.83 -26.02 19.45
N LYS A 157 -14.08 -26.83 18.42
CA LYS A 157 -15.26 -26.70 17.55
C LYS A 157 -16.53 -27.09 18.30
N THR A 158 -16.50 -28.21 19.02
CA THR A 158 -17.63 -28.62 19.88
C THR A 158 -17.88 -27.59 20.98
N MET A 159 -16.83 -27.13 21.65
CA MET A 159 -16.93 -26.08 22.67
C MET A 159 -17.51 -24.76 22.09
N PHE A 160 -17.10 -24.39 20.88
CA PHE A 160 -17.65 -23.23 20.17
C PHE A 160 -19.15 -23.38 19.95
N GLU A 161 -19.59 -24.49 19.36
CA GLU A 161 -21.01 -24.74 19.04
C GLU A 161 -21.88 -24.73 20.30
N GLU A 162 -21.46 -25.42 21.36
CA GLU A 162 -22.17 -25.45 22.65
C GLU A 162 -22.34 -24.05 23.27
N ILE A 163 -21.27 -23.25 23.24
CA ILE A 163 -21.30 -21.89 23.81
C ILE A 163 -22.11 -20.96 22.91
N PHE A 164 -21.96 -21.05 21.58
CA PHE A 164 -22.64 -20.18 20.64
C PHE A 164 -24.16 -20.33 20.72
N TRP A 165 -24.68 -21.56 20.80
CA TRP A 165 -26.12 -21.78 20.95
C TRP A 165 -26.69 -21.26 22.28
N ARG A 166 -25.88 -21.24 23.34
CA ARG A 166 -26.25 -20.68 24.64
C ARG A 166 -26.12 -19.16 24.69
N ASN A 167 -25.12 -18.60 24.02
CA ASN A 167 -24.74 -17.19 24.05
C ASN A 167 -24.07 -16.81 22.72
N PRO A 168 -24.85 -16.42 21.69
CA PRO A 168 -24.31 -16.09 20.37
C PRO A 168 -23.42 -14.84 20.38
N ASN A 169 -23.50 -14.04 21.45
CA ASN A 169 -22.72 -12.80 21.61
C ASN A 169 -21.38 -13.02 22.33
N PHE A 170 -20.99 -14.25 22.66
CA PHE A 170 -19.80 -14.48 23.48
C PHE A 170 -18.49 -13.99 22.83
N ILE A 171 -18.39 -13.95 21.49
CA ILE A 171 -17.21 -13.37 20.80
C ILE A 171 -17.09 -11.86 21.07
N HIS A 172 -18.21 -11.12 21.01
CA HIS A 172 -18.21 -9.71 21.40
C HIS A 172 -17.86 -9.54 22.87
N GLN A 173 -18.26 -10.49 23.73
CA GLN A 173 -17.85 -10.48 25.13
C GLN A 173 -16.34 -10.70 25.30
N ILE A 174 -15.71 -11.55 24.47
CA ILE A 174 -14.25 -11.71 24.43
C ILE A 174 -13.60 -10.39 24.01
N GLU A 175 -14.10 -9.73 22.95
CA GLU A 175 -13.58 -8.44 22.46
C GLU A 175 -13.57 -7.36 23.57
N ILE A 176 -14.72 -7.10 24.20
CA ILE A 176 -14.81 -6.09 25.27
C ILE A 176 -14.01 -6.51 26.51
N ASN A 177 -13.85 -7.81 26.77
CA ASN A 177 -13.00 -8.28 27.86
C ASN A 177 -11.52 -7.97 27.58
N PHE A 178 -11.06 -8.05 26.33
CA PHE A 178 -9.72 -7.61 25.96
C PHE A 178 -9.53 -6.09 26.12
N ARG A 179 -10.55 -5.27 25.80
CA ARG A 179 -10.51 -3.82 26.06
C ARG A 179 -10.35 -3.53 27.54
N TYR A 180 -11.14 -4.18 28.40
CA TYR A 180 -10.97 -4.09 29.85
C TYR A 180 -9.56 -4.49 30.30
N LEU A 181 -9.04 -5.61 29.78
CA LEU A 181 -7.69 -6.08 30.13
C LEU A 181 -6.61 -5.10 29.69
N TYR A 182 -6.78 -4.41 28.56
CA TYR A 182 -5.90 -3.32 28.16
C TYR A 182 -5.95 -2.17 29.17
N TYR A 183 -7.12 -1.60 29.45
CA TYR A 183 -7.23 -0.44 30.35
C TYR A 183 -6.78 -0.76 31.79
N LYS A 184 -7.02 -1.99 32.26
CA LYS A 184 -6.51 -2.48 33.54
C LYS A 184 -4.98 -2.45 33.62
N ASN A 185 -4.28 -2.66 32.50
CA ASN A 185 -2.83 -2.78 32.44
C ASN A 185 -2.13 -1.66 31.64
N GLU A 186 -2.86 -0.63 31.23
CA GLU A 186 -2.41 0.41 30.30
C GLU A 186 -1.07 1.04 30.72
N LYS A 187 -0.90 1.32 32.01
CA LYS A 187 0.35 1.90 32.54
C LYS A 187 1.57 1.00 32.30
N ALA A 188 1.43 -0.30 32.53
CA ALA A 188 2.53 -1.26 32.34
C ALA A 188 2.86 -1.42 30.85
N ILE A 189 1.83 -1.50 30.01
CA ILE A 189 1.96 -1.59 28.55
C ILE A 189 2.63 -0.31 28.00
N THR A 190 2.16 0.86 28.41
CA THR A 190 2.76 2.16 28.03
C THR A 190 4.23 2.20 28.38
N LYS A 191 4.57 1.83 29.62
CA LYS A 191 5.95 1.79 30.09
C LYS A 191 6.82 0.86 29.23
N PHE A 192 6.35 -0.34 28.88
CA PHE A 192 7.09 -1.26 28.01
C PHE A 192 7.46 -0.61 26.67
N PHE A 193 6.52 0.07 26.01
CA PHE A 193 6.80 0.71 24.73
C PHE A 193 7.74 1.92 24.87
N THR A 194 7.57 2.73 25.92
CA THR A 194 8.46 3.86 26.22
C THR A 194 9.89 3.41 26.51
N ASP A 195 10.07 2.29 27.24
CA ASP A 195 11.40 1.77 27.59
C ASP A 195 12.08 1.09 26.39
N LYS A 196 11.31 0.39 25.54
CA LYS A 196 11.84 -0.40 24.42
C LYS A 196 12.07 0.40 23.14
N TYR A 197 11.20 1.36 22.85
CA TYR A 197 11.21 2.10 21.59
C TYR A 197 11.48 3.58 21.83
N ASN A 198 12.21 4.21 20.92
CA ASN A 198 12.64 5.60 21.05
C ASN A 198 12.40 6.33 19.73
N THR A 199 11.77 7.50 19.82
CA THR A 199 11.43 8.35 18.68
C THR A 199 12.67 8.85 17.92
N SER A 200 13.81 9.06 18.60
CA SER A 200 15.07 9.42 17.91
C SER A 200 15.54 8.33 16.95
N LYS A 201 15.56 7.06 17.39
CA LYS A 201 15.90 5.91 16.53
C LYS A 201 14.96 5.76 15.33
N MET A 202 13.69 6.14 15.50
CA MET A 202 12.75 6.20 14.37
C MET A 202 13.14 7.27 13.37
N PHE A 203 13.53 8.47 13.81
CA PHE A 203 13.99 9.52 12.90
C PHE A 203 15.30 9.12 12.19
N ASP A 204 16.22 8.48 12.87
CA ASP A 204 17.45 7.95 12.26
C ASP A 204 17.12 6.93 11.17
N TYR A 205 16.26 5.95 11.49
CA TYR A 205 15.77 4.95 10.54
C TYR A 205 15.09 5.59 9.33
N LEU A 206 14.18 6.54 9.54
CA LEU A 206 13.46 7.23 8.47
C LEU A 206 14.42 8.06 7.60
N SER A 207 15.43 8.68 8.18
CA SER A 207 16.46 9.43 7.44
C SER A 207 17.29 8.49 6.55
N GLU A 208 17.75 7.36 7.09
CA GLU A 208 18.47 6.35 6.33
C GLU A 208 17.61 5.75 5.22
N TYR A 209 16.36 5.42 5.53
CA TYR A 209 15.39 4.90 4.56
C TYR A 209 15.16 5.90 3.42
N LYS A 210 14.91 7.18 3.74
CA LYS A 210 14.70 8.22 2.73
C LYS A 210 15.94 8.42 1.86
N LYS A 211 17.14 8.44 2.45
CA LYS A 211 18.41 8.48 1.68
C LYS A 211 18.54 7.29 0.73
N ALA A 212 18.20 6.09 1.17
CA ALA A 212 18.23 4.90 0.34
C ALA A 212 17.20 5.00 -0.82
N TYR A 213 15.99 5.49 -0.51
CA TYR A 213 14.93 5.75 -1.49
C TYR A 213 15.36 6.75 -2.56
N ASP A 214 15.93 7.87 -2.15
CA ASP A 214 16.40 8.91 -3.05
C ASP A 214 17.58 8.42 -3.90
N ASN A 215 18.51 7.67 -3.30
CA ASN A 215 19.61 7.05 -4.04
C ASN A 215 19.11 6.03 -5.07
N GLN A 216 18.11 5.21 -4.72
CA GLN A 216 17.50 4.28 -5.67
C GLN A 216 16.84 5.01 -6.84
N ASN A 217 16.10 6.08 -6.58
CA ASN A 217 15.49 6.91 -7.63
C ASN A 217 16.57 7.56 -8.50
N TYR A 218 17.63 8.10 -7.90
CA TYR A 218 18.78 8.61 -8.64
C TYR A 218 19.44 7.53 -9.51
N SER A 219 19.66 6.32 -8.99
CA SER A 219 20.21 5.20 -9.76
C SER A 219 19.33 4.80 -10.95
N LYS A 220 17.99 4.86 -10.82
CA LYS A 220 17.06 4.60 -11.92
C LYS A 220 17.26 5.56 -13.09
N HIS A 221 17.49 6.84 -12.83
CA HIS A 221 17.75 7.84 -13.87
C HIS A 221 19.14 7.72 -14.51
N ASN A 222 20.06 7.00 -13.87
CA ASN A 222 21.45 6.87 -14.33
C ASN A 222 21.81 5.46 -14.79
N SER A 223 20.83 4.56 -14.89
CA SER A 223 21.03 3.17 -15.31
C SER A 223 20.47 2.94 -16.71
N VAL A 224 21.38 2.67 -17.66
CA VAL A 224 21.07 2.20 -19.01
C VAL A 224 20.25 0.92 -18.92
N LYS A 225 20.68 -0.05 -18.09
CA LYS A 225 19.96 -1.31 -17.85
C LYS A 225 18.50 -1.08 -17.49
N TYR A 226 18.24 -0.19 -16.53
CA TYR A 226 16.88 0.09 -16.08
C TYR A 226 16.02 0.77 -17.14
N ILE A 227 16.54 1.80 -17.81
CA ILE A 227 15.80 2.53 -18.85
C ILE A 227 15.53 1.62 -20.05
N PHE A 228 16.53 0.86 -20.47
CA PHE A 228 16.40 -0.14 -21.55
C PHE A 228 15.31 -1.16 -21.23
N ASN A 229 15.23 -1.65 -19.99
CA ASN A 229 14.18 -2.57 -19.54
C ASN A 229 12.76 -1.96 -19.55
N LYS A 230 12.60 -0.63 -19.46
CA LYS A 230 11.28 -0.01 -19.58
C LYS A 230 10.68 -0.19 -20.98
N PHE A 231 11.50 -0.09 -22.03
CA PHE A 231 11.09 -0.38 -23.41
C PHE A 231 10.68 -1.84 -23.57
N PHE A 232 11.43 -2.79 -23.00
CA PHE A 232 11.05 -4.21 -23.05
C PHE A 232 9.73 -4.53 -22.40
N SER A 233 9.44 -3.87 -21.28
CA SER A 233 8.19 -4.08 -20.57
C SER A 233 6.97 -3.43 -21.22
N GLY A 234 7.14 -2.71 -22.34
CA GLY A 234 6.09 -1.92 -22.98
C GLY A 234 5.66 -0.69 -22.17
N LYS A 235 6.40 -0.34 -21.11
CA LYS A 235 6.16 0.87 -20.31
C LYS A 235 6.60 2.14 -21.04
N MET A 236 7.42 2.01 -22.09
CA MET A 236 7.92 3.11 -22.90
C MET A 236 7.96 2.71 -24.37
N LEU A 237 7.75 3.69 -25.26
CA LEU A 237 7.85 3.53 -26.71
C LEU A 237 8.96 4.44 -27.25
N THR A 238 9.76 3.94 -28.18
CA THR A 238 10.81 4.74 -28.86
C THR A 238 10.22 5.93 -29.61
N ALA A 239 9.00 5.79 -30.13
CA ALA A 239 8.23 6.87 -30.73
C ALA A 239 8.03 8.08 -29.81
N TRP A 240 8.05 7.91 -28.47
CA TRP A 240 7.93 9.02 -27.51
C TRP A 240 9.23 9.82 -27.37
N VAL A 241 10.35 9.29 -27.84
CA VAL A 241 11.69 9.89 -27.70
C VAL A 241 12.11 10.50 -29.02
N ASN A 242 11.78 11.78 -29.24
CA ASN A 242 12.18 12.50 -30.44
C ASN A 242 12.20 14.02 -30.20
N ASP A 243 12.93 14.74 -31.07
CA ASP A 243 13.10 16.19 -30.93
C ASP A 243 11.78 16.97 -31.11
N LYS A 244 10.82 16.44 -31.88
CA LYS A 244 9.50 17.08 -32.04
C LYS A 244 8.74 17.11 -30.72
N HIS A 245 8.69 16.01 -29.98
CA HIS A 245 8.04 15.98 -28.66
C HIS A 245 8.75 16.88 -27.66
N VAL A 246 10.09 16.94 -27.70
CA VAL A 246 10.87 17.86 -26.88
C VAL A 246 10.53 19.32 -27.23
N ASP A 247 10.41 19.65 -28.51
CA ASP A 247 10.04 20.99 -28.95
C ASP A 247 8.60 21.36 -28.58
N ASP A 248 7.66 20.45 -28.76
CA ASP A 248 6.26 20.64 -28.38
C ASP A 248 6.12 20.82 -26.85
N PHE A 249 6.85 20.01 -26.06
CA PHE A 249 6.93 20.16 -24.60
C PHE A 249 7.49 21.54 -24.22
N ASN A 250 8.63 21.93 -24.81
CA ASN A 250 9.28 23.20 -24.51
C ASN A 250 8.36 24.39 -24.81
N LYS A 251 7.64 24.37 -25.94
CA LYS A 251 6.69 25.44 -26.30
C LYS A 251 5.51 25.52 -25.35
N LYS A 252 5.11 24.39 -24.76
CA LYS A 252 3.95 24.29 -23.88
C LYS A 252 4.26 24.66 -22.43
N TYR A 253 5.45 24.33 -21.93
CA TYR A 253 5.75 24.35 -20.50
C TYR A 253 6.93 25.23 -20.08
N ILE A 254 7.69 25.85 -20.99
CA ILE A 254 8.89 26.65 -20.62
C ILE A 254 8.72 28.12 -21.01
N LEU A 255 8.79 28.99 -20.02
CA LEU A 255 8.74 30.45 -20.16
C LEU A 255 10.16 31.03 -20.29
N GLY A 256 10.74 30.98 -21.48
CA GLY A 256 12.01 31.66 -21.77
C GLY A 256 13.20 30.74 -22.06
N GLU A 257 14.38 31.10 -21.54
CA GLU A 257 15.63 30.42 -21.91
C GLU A 257 15.72 29.01 -21.33
N LYS A 258 16.18 28.09 -22.18
CA LYS A 258 16.34 26.67 -21.85
C LYS A 258 17.70 26.48 -21.18
N THR A 259 17.73 26.57 -19.84
CA THR A 259 18.96 26.33 -19.06
C THR A 259 18.95 24.93 -18.43
N PRO A 260 20.11 24.37 -18.03
CA PRO A 260 20.16 23.13 -17.26
C PRO A 260 19.37 23.19 -15.94
N GLU A 261 19.21 24.38 -15.37
CA GLU A 261 18.42 24.59 -14.15
C GLU A 261 16.94 24.33 -14.36
N VAL A 262 16.40 24.65 -15.54
CA VAL A 262 15.02 24.35 -15.91
C VAL A 262 14.74 22.85 -15.78
N TYR A 263 15.68 21.98 -16.16
CA TYR A 263 15.51 20.53 -16.00
C TYR A 263 15.35 20.09 -14.54
N PHE A 264 16.19 20.61 -13.64
CA PHE A 264 16.03 20.32 -12.21
C PHE A 264 14.67 20.79 -11.68
N ASN A 265 14.15 21.90 -12.21
CA ASN A 265 12.83 22.40 -11.86
C ASN A 265 11.70 21.54 -12.45
N LEU A 266 11.88 20.89 -13.61
CA LEU A 266 10.92 19.92 -14.16
C LEU A 266 10.75 18.71 -13.23
N ILE A 267 11.85 18.19 -12.66
CA ILE A 267 11.82 17.09 -11.70
C ILE A 267 11.04 17.52 -10.45
N LYS A 268 11.39 18.67 -9.87
CA LYS A 268 10.67 19.21 -8.69
C LYS A 268 9.18 19.43 -8.97
N LEU A 269 8.84 19.94 -10.16
CA LEU A 269 7.44 20.11 -10.59
C LEU A 269 6.73 18.77 -10.62
N LYS A 270 7.32 17.74 -11.27
CA LYS A 270 6.77 16.39 -11.28
C LYS A 270 6.51 15.90 -9.85
N ASP A 271 7.48 16.02 -8.95
CA ASP A 271 7.34 15.55 -7.57
C ASP A 271 6.23 16.30 -6.81
N SER A 272 6.11 17.61 -7.04
CA SER A 272 5.03 18.44 -6.46
C SER A 272 3.65 18.07 -6.99
N LEU A 273 3.54 17.74 -8.29
CA LEU A 273 2.29 17.26 -8.89
C LEU A 273 1.91 15.87 -8.39
N GLU A 274 2.89 14.98 -8.19
CA GLU A 274 2.68 13.66 -7.59
C GLU A 274 2.25 13.77 -6.12
N GLU A 275 2.86 14.68 -5.35
CA GLU A 275 2.45 15.02 -3.99
C GLU A 275 1.00 15.50 -3.96
N TYR A 276 0.65 16.47 -4.79
CA TYR A 276 -0.70 17.03 -4.84
C TYR A 276 -1.75 16.01 -5.30
N LYS A 277 -1.45 15.20 -6.32
CA LYS A 277 -2.32 14.11 -6.77
C LYS A 277 -2.56 13.08 -5.66
N THR A 278 -1.54 12.77 -4.87
CA THR A 278 -1.68 11.84 -3.74
C THR A 278 -2.44 12.48 -2.57
N LEU A 279 -2.28 13.79 -2.34
CA LEU A 279 -3.12 14.54 -1.40
C LEU A 279 -4.59 14.50 -1.82
N GLN A 280 -4.91 14.76 -3.09
CA GLN A 280 -6.28 14.68 -3.61
C GLN A 280 -6.91 13.31 -3.34
N TYR A 281 -6.13 12.24 -3.48
CA TYR A 281 -6.56 10.88 -3.16
C TYR A 281 -6.94 10.69 -1.69
N PHE A 282 -6.27 11.38 -0.77
CA PHE A 282 -6.53 11.34 0.68
C PHE A 282 -7.24 12.59 1.21
N SER A 283 -7.83 13.41 0.33
CA SER A 283 -8.52 14.66 0.70
C SER A 283 -9.63 14.45 1.73
N PHE A 284 -10.38 13.35 1.59
CA PHE A 284 -11.42 12.96 2.53
C PHE A 284 -10.95 12.85 3.99
N ILE A 285 -9.66 12.55 4.23
CA ILE A 285 -9.07 12.51 5.57
C ILE A 285 -8.85 13.93 6.10
N ILE A 286 -8.27 14.80 5.26
CA ILE A 286 -7.99 16.19 5.62
C ILE A 286 -9.29 16.93 5.91
N ASP A 287 -10.28 16.79 5.04
CA ASP A 287 -11.57 17.47 5.15
C ASP A 287 -12.32 17.08 6.43
N ASP A 288 -12.36 15.77 6.76
CA ASP A 288 -12.99 15.31 8.01
C ASP A 288 -12.25 15.85 9.24
N LEU A 289 -10.91 15.77 9.27
CA LEU A 289 -10.11 16.25 10.40
C LEU A 289 -10.24 17.77 10.60
N ILE A 290 -10.30 18.57 9.53
CA ILE A 290 -10.56 20.01 9.61
C ILE A 290 -11.96 20.29 10.18
N ASN A 291 -12.97 19.53 9.73
CA ASN A 291 -14.34 19.66 10.25
C ASN A 291 -14.45 19.29 11.73
N LEU A 292 -13.72 18.26 12.17
CA LEU A 292 -13.62 17.91 13.59
C LEU A 292 -12.87 18.99 14.39
N PHE A 293 -11.78 19.54 13.84
CA PHE A 293 -11.02 20.61 14.48
C PHE A 293 -11.86 21.87 14.73
N ALA A 294 -12.74 22.23 13.79
CA ALA A 294 -13.65 23.37 13.94
C ALA A 294 -14.57 23.27 15.17
N LYS A 295 -14.78 22.07 15.71
CA LYS A 295 -15.63 21.79 16.88
C LYS A 295 -14.83 21.29 18.09
N LYS A 296 -13.50 21.46 18.10
CA LYS A 296 -12.63 20.80 19.10
C LYS A 296 -12.98 21.10 20.56
N GLU A 297 -13.47 22.32 20.84
CA GLU A 297 -13.82 22.73 22.21
C GLU A 297 -14.99 21.92 22.78
N GLU A 298 -15.85 21.34 21.93
CA GLU A 298 -16.94 20.45 22.35
C GLU A 298 -16.42 19.12 22.92
N TYR A 299 -15.16 18.77 22.67
CA TYR A 299 -14.61 17.45 22.99
C TYR A 299 -13.88 17.40 24.33
N LYS A 300 -13.72 18.55 24.99
CA LYS A 300 -13.03 18.67 26.27
C LYS A 300 -13.60 17.71 27.30
N ASP A 301 -12.72 16.88 27.87
CA ASP A 301 -13.02 15.88 28.92
C ASP A 301 -14.08 14.81 28.58
N VAL A 302 -14.63 14.78 27.37
CA VAL A 302 -15.70 13.83 26.98
C VAL A 302 -15.18 12.39 26.98
N TYR A 303 -14.01 12.15 26.41
CA TYR A 303 -13.36 10.83 26.38
C TYR A 303 -13.06 10.30 27.79
N ASN A 304 -12.45 11.13 28.64
CA ASN A 304 -12.14 10.77 30.03
C ASN A 304 -13.39 10.50 30.86
N SER A 305 -14.48 11.21 30.59
CA SER A 305 -15.77 10.99 31.24
C SER A 305 -16.37 9.63 30.84
N LYS A 306 -16.33 9.28 29.54
CA LYS A 306 -16.77 7.97 29.05
C LYS A 306 -15.97 6.81 29.64
N LEU A 307 -14.65 6.95 29.80
CA LEU A 307 -13.82 5.95 30.49
C LEU A 307 -14.26 5.73 31.95
N LYS A 308 -14.62 6.79 32.67
CA LYS A 308 -15.12 6.68 34.06
C LYS A 308 -16.47 5.95 34.10
N GLU A 309 -17.36 6.20 33.15
CA GLU A 309 -18.63 5.48 33.01
C GLU A 309 -18.43 3.99 32.79
N ILE A 310 -17.52 3.62 31.86
CA ILE A 310 -17.14 2.23 31.59
C ILE A 310 -16.63 1.55 32.87
N ASN A 311 -15.66 2.17 33.56
CA ASN A 311 -15.09 1.61 34.78
C ASN A 311 -16.15 1.37 35.87
N LYS A 312 -17.10 2.31 36.03
CA LYS A 312 -18.22 2.15 36.98
C LYS A 312 -19.10 0.96 36.59
N LYS A 313 -19.45 0.86 35.30
CA LYS A 313 -20.35 -0.17 34.77
C LYS A 313 -19.72 -1.57 34.80
N GLU A 314 -18.42 -1.68 34.56
CA GLU A 314 -17.65 -2.91 34.78
C GLU A 314 -17.63 -3.34 36.26
N GLY A 315 -17.50 -2.37 37.18
CA GLY A 315 -17.62 -2.64 38.61
C GLY A 315 -18.97 -3.26 39.00
N GLU A 316 -20.06 -2.83 38.36
CA GLU A 316 -21.40 -3.42 38.53
C GLU A 316 -21.45 -4.85 37.97
N LEU A 317 -20.92 -5.06 36.75
CA LEU A 317 -20.82 -6.38 36.11
C LEU A 317 -20.09 -7.39 37.02
N PHE A 318 -18.94 -7.02 37.57
CA PHE A 318 -18.14 -7.92 38.38
C PHE A 318 -18.82 -8.27 39.72
N LYS A 319 -19.62 -7.36 40.28
CA LYS A 319 -20.45 -7.66 41.47
C LYS A 319 -21.52 -8.70 41.14
N ILE A 320 -22.16 -8.62 39.97
CA ILE A 320 -23.15 -9.61 39.52
C ILE A 320 -22.48 -10.96 39.26
N ASN A 321 -21.34 -10.98 38.57
CA ASN A 321 -20.60 -12.21 38.30
C ASN A 321 -20.13 -12.89 39.60
N LYS A 322 -19.74 -12.13 40.62
CA LYS A 322 -19.45 -12.70 41.96
C LYS A 322 -20.69 -13.36 42.58
N LYS A 323 -21.88 -12.77 42.45
CA LYS A 323 -23.14 -13.35 42.96
C LYS A 323 -23.50 -14.64 42.22
N LEU A 324 -23.38 -14.65 40.90
CA LEU A 324 -23.64 -15.84 40.05
C LEU A 324 -22.69 -17.01 40.35
N ASN A 325 -21.45 -16.71 40.74
CA ASN A 325 -20.44 -17.72 41.05
C ASN A 325 -20.45 -18.22 42.52
N LYS A 326 -21.37 -17.73 43.38
CA LYS A 326 -21.43 -18.19 44.78
C LYS A 326 -21.91 -19.64 44.86
N LYS A 327 -21.02 -20.54 45.29
CA LYS A 327 -21.32 -21.93 45.65
C LYS A 327 -21.73 -22.01 47.13
N GLY A 328 -22.97 -21.62 47.45
CA GLY A 328 -23.55 -21.83 48.79
C GLY A 328 -24.28 -23.16 48.89
N PHE A 329 -24.46 -23.69 50.11
CA PHE A 329 -25.19 -24.95 50.40
C PHE A 329 -26.64 -24.97 49.91
N PHE A 330 -27.24 -23.80 49.68
CA PHE A 330 -28.46 -23.63 48.91
C PHE A 330 -28.10 -22.83 47.66
N GLY A 331 -28.11 -23.47 46.49
CA GLY A 331 -27.92 -22.78 45.22
C GLY A 331 -28.92 -21.64 45.05
N LEU A 332 -28.61 -20.70 44.15
CA LEU A 332 -29.58 -19.66 43.77
C LEU A 332 -30.85 -20.33 43.24
N LYS A 333 -32.02 -19.90 43.73
CA LYS A 333 -33.31 -20.28 43.13
C LYS A 333 -33.29 -19.91 41.65
N GLU A 334 -33.86 -20.76 40.80
CA GLU A 334 -33.83 -20.61 39.34
C GLU A 334 -34.29 -19.23 38.86
N ASN A 335 -35.40 -18.71 39.40
CA ASN A 335 -35.88 -17.36 39.07
C ASN A 335 -34.85 -16.26 39.38
N LYS A 336 -34.13 -16.37 40.52
CA LYS A 336 -33.08 -15.42 40.93
C LYS A 336 -31.85 -15.54 40.05
N LEU A 337 -31.52 -16.76 39.63
CA LEU A 337 -30.42 -17.03 38.70
C LEU A 337 -30.71 -16.38 37.34
N ASN A 338 -31.90 -16.60 36.80
CA ASN A 338 -32.34 -16.03 35.52
C ASN A 338 -32.36 -14.49 35.55
N GLU A 339 -32.86 -13.89 36.65
CA GLU A 339 -32.85 -12.44 36.86
C GLU A 339 -31.41 -11.86 36.81
N LEU A 340 -30.46 -12.51 37.50
CA LEU A 340 -29.06 -12.07 37.52
C LEU A 340 -28.35 -12.28 36.17
N ILE A 341 -28.68 -13.35 35.44
CA ILE A 341 -28.16 -13.59 34.08
C ILE A 341 -28.65 -12.52 33.13
N LEU A 342 -29.95 -12.18 33.18
CA LEU A 342 -30.54 -11.13 32.35
C LEU A 342 -29.90 -9.76 32.65
N LEU A 343 -29.75 -9.42 33.94
CA LEU A 343 -29.09 -8.18 34.35
C LEU A 343 -27.63 -8.12 33.86
N ARG A 344 -26.87 -9.22 33.99
CA ARG A 344 -25.50 -9.32 33.47
C ARG A 344 -25.46 -9.05 31.96
N ASN A 345 -26.35 -9.68 31.20
CA ASN A 345 -26.39 -9.55 29.75
C ASN A 345 -26.75 -8.12 29.31
N ASN A 346 -27.67 -7.44 30.03
CA ASN A 346 -27.99 -6.04 29.78
C ASN A 346 -26.77 -5.13 30.02
N ILE A 347 -26.06 -5.32 31.14
CA ILE A 347 -24.85 -4.55 31.44
C ILE A 347 -23.75 -4.77 30.39
N ILE A 348 -23.58 -6.01 29.93
CA ILE A 348 -22.63 -6.34 28.85
C ILE A 348 -22.99 -5.61 27.54
N ASN A 349 -24.28 -5.55 27.19
CA ASN A 349 -24.73 -4.83 26.00
C ASN A 349 -24.52 -3.31 26.15
N GLU A 350 -24.76 -2.74 27.32
CA GLU A 350 -24.44 -1.33 27.59
C GLU A 350 -22.94 -1.06 27.48
N LEU A 351 -22.10 -1.94 28.05
CA LEU A 351 -20.64 -1.82 27.93
C LEU A 351 -20.17 -1.91 26.48
N LYS A 352 -20.78 -2.77 25.66
CA LYS A 352 -20.51 -2.82 24.22
C LYS A 352 -20.73 -1.45 23.59
N ASN A 353 -21.90 -0.83 23.82
CA ASN A 353 -22.21 0.50 23.28
C ASN A 353 -21.24 1.57 23.79
N PHE A 354 -20.91 1.56 25.09
CA PHE A 354 -19.95 2.53 25.65
C PHE A 354 -18.56 2.40 25.04
N TYR A 355 -18.12 1.17 24.76
CA TYR A 355 -16.84 0.96 24.07
C TYR A 355 -16.87 1.40 22.60
N GLU A 356 -18.00 1.27 21.89
CA GLU A 356 -18.14 1.85 20.54
C GLU A 356 -18.09 3.39 20.58
N GLU A 357 -18.83 4.02 21.50
CA GLU A 357 -18.77 5.47 21.71
C GLU A 357 -17.34 5.94 22.04
N LEU A 358 -16.62 5.18 22.87
CA LEU A 358 -15.24 5.50 23.24
C LEU A 358 -14.30 5.46 22.03
N LYS A 359 -14.51 4.54 21.06
CA LYS A 359 -13.73 4.50 19.80
C LYS A 359 -13.93 5.80 19.02
N GLU A 360 -15.17 6.27 18.88
CA GLU A 360 -15.47 7.51 18.16
C GLU A 360 -14.93 8.76 18.86
N LEU A 361 -14.86 8.73 20.19
CA LEU A 361 -14.33 9.83 20.98
C LEU A 361 -12.79 9.92 20.97
N LYS A 362 -12.09 8.84 20.58
CA LYS A 362 -10.62 8.79 20.60
C LYS A 362 -10.01 9.86 19.69
N ILE A 363 -10.37 9.87 18.40
CA ILE A 363 -9.87 10.88 17.45
C ILE A 363 -10.20 12.31 17.89
N LYS A 364 -11.41 12.54 18.40
CA LYS A 364 -11.87 13.85 18.90
C LYS A 364 -11.01 14.33 20.07
N ASN A 365 -10.68 13.42 20.99
CA ASN A 365 -9.77 13.72 22.09
C ASN A 365 -8.33 13.99 21.60
N ILE A 366 -7.85 13.27 20.57
CA ILE A 366 -6.54 13.55 19.97
C ILE A 366 -6.52 14.96 19.37
N ILE A 367 -7.56 15.33 18.60
CA ILE A 367 -7.70 16.65 17.98
C ILE A 367 -7.69 17.76 19.03
N TYR A 368 -8.50 17.63 20.09
CA TYR A 368 -8.54 18.62 21.19
C TYR A 368 -7.16 18.85 21.83
N ASN A 369 -6.39 17.77 22.04
CA ASN A 369 -5.14 17.85 22.79
C ASN A 369 -3.90 18.14 21.93
N LYS A 370 -3.92 17.84 20.62
CA LYS A 370 -2.71 17.84 19.77
C LYS A 370 -2.79 18.71 18.51
N VAL A 371 -3.97 19.21 18.13
CA VAL A 371 -4.14 20.00 16.91
C VAL A 371 -4.36 21.47 17.25
N SER A 372 -3.69 22.32 16.49
CA SER A 372 -3.67 23.78 16.59
C SER A 372 -3.69 24.42 15.21
N ASP A 373 -3.91 25.73 15.13
CA ASP A 373 -4.06 26.46 13.87
C ASP A 373 -2.85 26.37 12.94
N ASP A 374 -1.66 26.12 13.50
CA ASP A 374 -0.38 25.93 12.82
C ASP A 374 -0.10 24.47 12.43
N THR A 375 -0.97 23.52 12.78
CA THR A 375 -0.83 22.12 12.37
C THR A 375 -0.87 22.02 10.85
N SER A 376 0.09 21.32 10.26
CA SER A 376 0.17 21.15 8.81
C SER A 376 -0.77 20.05 8.28
N TYR A 377 -1.07 20.07 6.99
CA TYR A 377 -1.79 18.96 6.34
C TYR A 377 -1.03 17.63 6.46
N LEU A 378 0.30 17.65 6.42
CA LEU A 378 1.12 16.47 6.69
C LEU A 378 0.88 15.91 8.09
N ASP A 379 0.76 16.78 9.10
CA ASP A 379 0.53 16.35 10.48
C ASP A 379 -0.88 15.78 10.67
N LEU A 380 -1.88 16.30 9.96
CA LEU A 380 -3.22 15.71 9.92
C LEU A 380 -3.20 14.28 9.34
N LEU A 381 -2.49 14.05 8.24
CA LEU A 381 -2.35 12.71 7.65
C LEU A 381 -1.59 11.74 8.59
N LYS A 382 -0.58 12.22 9.32
CA LYS A 382 0.08 11.42 10.36
C LYS A 382 -0.89 11.08 11.49
N LEU A 383 -1.70 12.04 11.90
CA LEU A 383 -2.68 11.89 12.97
C LEU A 383 -3.74 10.84 12.61
N SER A 384 -4.24 10.82 11.37
CA SER A 384 -5.23 9.82 10.95
C SER A 384 -4.72 8.39 11.07
N LEU A 385 -3.41 8.16 10.93
CA LEU A 385 -2.80 6.85 11.13
C LEU A 385 -2.74 6.41 12.60
N THR A 386 -2.92 7.33 13.57
CA THR A 386 -2.83 7.06 15.02
C THR A 386 -4.13 6.52 15.63
N ASP A 387 -5.19 6.42 14.84
CA ASP A 387 -6.45 5.82 15.26
C ASP A 387 -6.96 4.91 14.14
N PHE A 388 -6.69 3.61 14.28
CA PHE A 388 -7.06 2.62 13.28
C PHE A 388 -8.59 2.60 13.04
N ASN A 389 -9.40 2.72 14.09
CA ASN A 389 -10.85 2.67 13.94
C ASN A 389 -11.36 3.88 13.17
N TYR A 390 -10.80 5.06 13.44
CA TYR A 390 -11.11 6.28 12.69
C TYR A 390 -10.71 6.15 11.22
N PHE A 391 -9.49 5.67 10.93
CA PHE A 391 -9.05 5.46 9.55
C PHE A 391 -9.98 4.50 8.79
N VAL A 392 -10.37 3.39 9.42
CA VAL A 392 -11.33 2.44 8.83
C VAL A 392 -12.71 3.05 8.61
N LYS A 393 -13.19 3.88 9.55
CA LYS A 393 -14.46 4.61 9.40
C LYS A 393 -14.45 5.47 8.14
N LEU A 394 -13.41 6.29 7.95
CA LEU A 394 -13.28 7.15 6.78
C LEU A 394 -13.24 6.35 5.47
N LEU A 395 -12.50 5.24 5.43
CA LEU A 395 -12.47 4.38 4.25
C LEU A 395 -13.84 3.78 3.93
N LYS A 396 -14.62 3.40 4.95
CA LYS A 396 -15.95 2.82 4.77
C LYS A 396 -16.96 3.82 4.21
N GLU A 397 -16.84 5.10 4.58
CA GLU A 397 -17.67 6.18 4.03
C GLU A 397 -17.40 6.42 2.54
N ASN A 398 -16.22 6.02 2.05
CA ASN A 398 -15.78 6.18 0.66
C ASN A 398 -15.80 4.86 -0.15
N ASN A 399 -16.05 3.72 0.48
CA ASN A 399 -16.11 2.40 -0.16
C ASN A 399 -16.97 1.41 0.64
N GLU A 400 -18.08 0.97 0.04
CA GLU A 400 -19.04 0.06 0.69
C GLU A 400 -18.48 -1.37 0.91
N ASN A 401 -17.57 -1.84 0.06
CA ASN A 401 -17.02 -3.20 0.08
C ASN A 401 -15.63 -3.26 0.72
N LEU A 402 -15.58 -2.86 1.98
CA LEU A 402 -14.34 -2.82 2.75
C LEU A 402 -13.94 -4.21 3.29
N ASP A 403 -12.76 -4.68 2.88
CA ASP A 403 -12.07 -5.85 3.45
C ASP A 403 -10.71 -5.46 4.06
N ILE A 404 -10.13 -6.37 4.85
CA ILE A 404 -8.89 -6.10 5.59
C ILE A 404 -7.68 -5.87 4.67
N LYS A 405 -7.63 -6.54 3.50
CA LYS A 405 -6.54 -6.38 2.53
C LYS A 405 -6.56 -5.00 1.91
N TYR A 406 -7.76 -4.48 1.63
CA TYR A 406 -7.96 -3.13 1.14
C TYR A 406 -7.49 -2.13 2.20
N ILE A 407 -7.90 -2.27 3.47
CA ILE A 407 -7.45 -1.41 4.57
C ILE A 407 -5.91 -1.40 4.66
N ASP A 408 -5.27 -2.57 4.66
CA ASP A 408 -3.82 -2.70 4.71
C ASP A 408 -3.14 -1.99 3.53
N SER A 409 -3.69 -2.13 2.32
CA SER A 409 -3.18 -1.46 1.13
C SER A 409 -3.27 0.07 1.23
N GLN A 410 -4.37 0.59 1.79
CA GLN A 410 -4.59 2.01 1.98
C GLN A 410 -3.67 2.58 3.06
N MET A 411 -3.51 1.86 4.18
CA MET A 411 -2.54 2.23 5.22
C MET A 411 -1.12 2.25 4.65
N LYS A 412 -0.69 1.18 3.96
CA LYS A 412 0.65 1.12 3.35
C LYS A 412 0.89 2.25 2.36
N LYS A 413 -0.11 2.58 1.54
CA LYS A 413 -0.05 3.71 0.61
C LYS A 413 0.12 5.04 1.35
N LEU A 414 -0.63 5.27 2.44
CA LEU A 414 -0.52 6.50 3.24
C LEU A 414 0.81 6.59 4.00
N TYR A 415 1.31 5.50 4.59
CA TYR A 415 2.64 5.45 5.21
C TYR A 415 3.74 5.78 4.20
N ASN A 416 3.71 5.15 3.02
CA ASN A 416 4.68 5.46 1.96
C ASN A 416 4.56 6.92 1.53
N PHE A 417 3.34 7.44 1.37
CA PHE A 417 3.16 8.84 1.03
C PHE A 417 3.86 9.77 2.04
N ILE A 418 3.56 9.60 3.32
CA ILE A 418 4.07 10.43 4.43
C ILE A 418 5.59 10.34 4.62
N TYR A 419 6.19 9.16 4.43
CA TYR A 419 7.57 8.89 4.85
C TYR A 419 8.58 8.69 3.70
N THR A 420 8.12 8.55 2.46
CA THR A 420 9.02 8.31 1.31
C THR A 420 8.93 9.35 0.22
N SER A 421 7.79 10.06 0.12
CA SER A 421 7.58 11.06 -0.94
C SER A 421 8.33 12.36 -0.66
N ASP A 422 8.61 13.11 -1.71
CA ASP A 422 9.20 14.46 -1.61
C ASP A 422 8.13 15.48 -1.24
N ILE A 423 7.79 15.50 0.05
CA ILE A 423 6.73 16.35 0.62
C ILE A 423 7.25 17.77 0.82
N ASN A 424 6.86 18.67 -0.08
CA ASN A 424 7.28 20.06 -0.07
C ASN A 424 6.12 21.04 0.13
N ILE A 425 4.89 20.63 -0.18
CA ILE A 425 3.71 21.49 -0.14
C ILE A 425 2.98 21.28 1.18
N ILE A 426 2.50 20.06 1.44
CA ILE A 426 1.58 19.79 2.55
C ILE A 426 2.23 19.86 3.93
N SER A 427 3.56 19.84 3.98
CA SER A 427 4.35 20.13 5.18
C SER A 427 4.37 21.62 5.54
N ASN A 428 4.02 22.51 4.60
CA ASN A 428 4.10 23.96 4.74
C ASN A 428 2.72 24.67 4.59
N VAL A 429 1.63 23.89 4.54
CA VAL A 429 0.26 24.41 4.51
C VAL A 429 -0.39 24.13 5.86
N ALA A 430 -0.63 25.17 6.64
CA ALA A 430 -1.31 25.05 7.93
C ALA A 430 -2.84 25.05 7.76
N ILE A 431 -3.54 24.37 8.67
CA ILE A 431 -5.00 24.22 8.59
C ILE A 431 -5.76 25.55 8.62
N SER A 432 -5.22 26.57 9.28
CA SER A 432 -5.84 27.89 9.39
C SER A 432 -5.74 28.74 8.12
N GLU A 433 -4.81 28.42 7.22
CA GLU A 433 -4.50 29.29 6.08
C GLU A 433 -5.44 29.09 4.90
N ASN A 434 -6.21 27.99 4.86
CA ASN A 434 -7.15 27.63 3.78
C ASN A 434 -6.58 27.90 2.37
N LYS A 435 -5.31 27.54 2.14
CA LYS A 435 -4.60 27.88 0.90
C LYS A 435 -5.11 27.04 -0.28
N ASN A 436 -5.28 27.69 -1.43
CA ASN A 436 -5.48 27.01 -2.71
C ASN A 436 -4.15 26.38 -3.16
N ILE A 437 -4.01 25.06 -2.99
CA ILE A 437 -2.79 24.31 -3.35
C ILE A 437 -2.47 24.39 -4.86
N PRO A 438 -3.44 24.20 -5.79
CA PRO A 438 -3.23 24.48 -7.21
C PRO A 438 -2.55 25.83 -7.48
N GLN A 439 -3.05 26.90 -6.86
CA GLN A 439 -2.48 28.23 -7.00
C GLN A 439 -1.03 28.30 -6.49
N ILE A 440 -0.72 27.68 -5.34
CA ILE A 440 0.65 27.63 -4.80
C ILE A 440 1.61 26.96 -5.81
N ILE A 441 1.18 25.84 -6.40
CA ILE A 441 1.97 25.11 -7.40
C ILE A 441 2.18 25.98 -8.65
N TYR A 442 1.08 26.54 -9.17
CA TYR A 442 1.09 27.45 -10.32
C TYR A 442 2.09 28.60 -10.12
N ASP A 443 1.95 29.35 -9.03
CA ASP A 443 2.79 30.53 -8.76
C ASP A 443 4.27 30.15 -8.59
N ARG A 444 4.55 29.09 -7.81
CA ARG A 444 5.92 28.64 -7.56
C ARG A 444 6.65 28.29 -8.86
N TYR A 445 6.00 27.55 -9.74
CA TYR A 445 6.65 27.04 -10.95
C TYR A 445 6.74 28.08 -12.06
N ARG A 446 5.78 29.02 -12.11
CA ARG A 446 5.88 30.21 -12.96
C ARG A 446 7.10 31.08 -12.61
N LEU A 447 7.43 31.23 -11.33
CA LEU A 447 8.63 31.98 -10.88
C LEU A 447 9.95 31.34 -11.32
N VAL A 448 9.96 30.04 -11.63
CA VAL A 448 11.14 29.31 -12.10
C VAL A 448 11.05 28.95 -13.59
N ASN A 449 10.36 29.79 -14.36
CA ASN A 449 10.23 29.72 -15.82
C ASN A 449 9.50 28.48 -16.35
N LEU A 450 8.57 27.92 -15.59
CA LEU A 450 7.69 26.83 -16.03
C LEU A 450 6.24 27.31 -16.14
N GLU A 451 5.62 27.09 -17.30
CA GLU A 451 4.21 27.39 -17.55
C GLU A 451 3.37 26.15 -17.30
N ILE A 452 2.46 26.22 -16.33
CA ILE A 452 1.40 25.24 -16.14
C ILE A 452 0.09 26.00 -16.03
N ASP A 453 -1.01 25.45 -16.53
CA ASP A 453 -2.32 26.07 -16.36
C ASP A 453 -2.93 25.61 -15.03
N GLU A 454 -3.46 26.52 -14.21
CA GLU A 454 -4.11 26.15 -12.95
C GLU A 454 -5.27 25.18 -13.21
N ALA A 455 -6.04 25.40 -14.29
CA ALA A 455 -7.14 24.50 -14.67
C ALA A 455 -6.67 23.08 -15.04
N SER A 456 -5.39 22.93 -15.42
CA SER A 456 -4.80 21.63 -15.73
C SER A 456 -4.40 20.83 -14.47
N LEU A 457 -4.46 21.44 -13.28
CA LEU A 457 -4.23 20.80 -11.99
C LEU A 457 -5.50 20.15 -11.40
N GLU A 458 -6.63 20.25 -12.10
CA GLU A 458 -7.89 19.65 -11.67
C GLU A 458 -8.16 18.29 -12.33
N GLY A 459 -8.78 17.38 -11.57
CA GLY A 459 -9.26 16.10 -12.06
C GLY A 459 -8.17 15.23 -12.70
N ASP A 460 -8.49 14.59 -13.83
CA ASP A 460 -7.58 13.68 -14.53
C ASP A 460 -6.50 14.41 -15.35
N SER A 461 -6.62 15.72 -15.57
CA SER A 461 -5.69 16.53 -16.37
C SER A 461 -4.26 16.52 -15.79
N ILE A 462 -4.13 16.46 -14.46
CA ILE A 462 -2.83 16.41 -13.77
C ILE A 462 -2.01 15.17 -14.20
N LYS A 463 -2.67 14.06 -14.55
CA LYS A 463 -2.00 12.84 -15.03
C LYS A 463 -1.30 13.07 -16.36
N ASN A 464 -1.89 13.89 -17.23
CA ASN A 464 -1.32 14.21 -18.54
C ASN A 464 -0.05 15.06 -18.39
N ILE A 465 -0.06 16.03 -17.47
CA ILE A 465 1.13 16.86 -17.19
C ILE A 465 2.26 16.02 -16.62
N ILE A 466 1.97 15.15 -15.63
CA ILE A 466 2.96 14.23 -15.06
C ILE A 466 3.54 13.34 -16.17
N HIS A 467 2.70 12.81 -17.07
CA HIS A 467 3.16 11.99 -18.19
C HIS A 467 4.06 12.77 -19.16
N ASP A 468 3.67 14.01 -19.52
CA ASP A 468 4.49 14.88 -20.37
C ASP A 468 5.86 15.15 -19.72
N LEU A 469 5.89 15.42 -18.41
CA LEU A 469 7.12 15.62 -17.62
C LEU A 469 7.99 14.36 -17.59
N GLU A 470 7.40 13.19 -17.34
CA GLU A 470 8.11 11.90 -17.36
C GLU A 470 8.75 11.62 -18.72
N ASN A 471 8.02 11.91 -19.82
CA ASN A 471 8.54 11.78 -21.17
C ASN A 471 9.70 12.73 -21.43
N MET A 472 9.60 13.99 -20.99
CA MET A 472 10.69 14.96 -21.12
C MET A 472 11.92 14.54 -20.30
N ILE A 473 11.71 14.07 -19.07
CA ILE A 473 12.79 13.59 -18.20
C ILE A 473 13.50 12.39 -18.83
N LEU A 474 12.73 11.44 -19.38
CA LEU A 474 13.27 10.29 -20.10
C LEU A 474 14.11 10.71 -21.32
N ASN A 475 13.60 11.64 -22.13
CA ASN A 475 14.33 12.15 -23.30
C ASN A 475 15.71 12.70 -22.89
N GLN A 476 15.77 13.39 -21.75
CA GLN A 476 17.02 13.89 -21.21
C GLN A 476 17.92 12.76 -20.66
N ASP A 477 17.36 11.77 -19.97
CA ASP A 477 18.11 10.62 -19.47
C ASP A 477 18.77 9.83 -20.62
N ILE A 478 18.04 9.56 -21.70
CA ILE A 478 18.53 8.88 -22.91
C ILE A 478 19.67 9.67 -23.56
N LYS A 479 19.50 11.00 -23.70
CA LYS A 479 20.53 11.89 -24.25
C LYS A 479 21.78 11.91 -23.35
N ARG A 480 21.60 12.03 -22.02
CA ARG A 480 22.68 12.04 -21.02
C ARG A 480 23.48 10.74 -21.02
N LEU A 481 22.78 9.60 -21.04
CA LEU A 481 23.37 8.26 -21.04
C LEU A 481 23.87 7.81 -22.41
N LYS A 482 23.67 8.62 -23.46
CA LYS A 482 24.09 8.33 -24.84
C LYS A 482 23.53 7.00 -25.35
N MET A 483 22.29 6.69 -24.99
CA MET A 483 21.62 5.47 -25.43
C MET A 483 21.25 5.57 -26.92
N ASN A 484 21.37 4.45 -27.65
CA ASN A 484 21.06 4.39 -29.07
C ASN A 484 19.64 3.85 -29.28
N LEU A 485 18.73 4.71 -29.75
CA LEU A 485 17.34 4.33 -30.01
C LEU A 485 17.20 3.28 -31.12
N ASN A 486 18.06 3.31 -32.14
CA ASN A 486 18.03 2.30 -33.21
C ASN A 486 18.39 0.90 -32.68
N ASP A 487 19.27 0.82 -31.68
CA ASP A 487 19.60 -0.44 -31.03
C ASP A 487 18.41 -0.94 -30.20
N ILE A 488 17.68 -0.04 -29.54
CA ILE A 488 16.43 -0.38 -28.84
C ILE A 488 15.38 -0.92 -29.83
N ASP A 489 15.10 -0.19 -30.91
CA ASP A 489 14.14 -0.59 -31.94
C ASP A 489 14.52 -1.94 -32.57
N PHE A 490 15.79 -2.13 -32.94
CA PHE A 490 16.27 -3.40 -33.48
C PHE A 490 16.00 -4.56 -32.52
N VAL A 491 16.26 -4.38 -31.23
CA VAL A 491 16.06 -5.45 -30.25
C VAL A 491 14.57 -5.74 -30.06
N LEU A 492 13.70 -4.72 -30.03
CA LEU A 492 12.25 -4.91 -29.96
C LEU A 492 11.72 -5.68 -31.18
N ASP A 493 12.12 -5.29 -32.39
CA ASP A 493 11.75 -5.96 -33.64
C ASP A 493 12.19 -7.43 -33.66
N VAL A 494 13.42 -7.72 -33.23
CA VAL A 494 13.95 -9.09 -33.20
C VAL A 494 13.15 -9.97 -32.26
N ARG A 495 12.72 -9.45 -31.12
CA ARG A 495 11.91 -10.22 -30.16
C ARG A 495 10.54 -10.56 -30.72
N GLU A 496 9.89 -9.61 -31.38
CA GLU A 496 8.61 -9.83 -32.05
C GLU A 496 8.75 -10.89 -33.16
N VAL A 497 9.74 -10.73 -34.05
CA VAL A 497 9.95 -11.62 -35.20
C VAL A 497 10.37 -13.03 -34.78
N LEU A 498 11.17 -13.18 -33.72
CA LEU A 498 11.68 -14.47 -33.26
C LEU A 498 10.83 -15.12 -32.16
N GLY A 499 9.76 -14.46 -31.70
CA GLY A 499 8.89 -14.99 -30.63
C GLY A 499 9.63 -15.15 -29.29
N LEU A 500 10.58 -14.26 -29.00
CA LEU A 500 11.33 -14.25 -27.73
C LEU A 500 10.44 -13.64 -26.63
N ASN A 501 9.54 -14.47 -26.09
CA ASN A 501 8.61 -14.09 -25.03
C ASN A 501 9.32 -13.75 -23.71
N ASN A 502 8.61 -12.99 -22.86
CA ASN A 502 9.05 -12.46 -21.56
C ASN A 502 9.29 -13.51 -20.45
N ASP A 503 9.45 -14.79 -20.78
CA ASP A 503 9.59 -15.88 -19.80
C ASP A 503 11.04 -16.14 -19.36
N ASP A 504 12.04 -15.50 -19.99
CA ASP A 504 13.41 -15.40 -19.45
C ASP A 504 13.48 -14.30 -18.36
N LYS A 505 12.53 -14.30 -17.43
CA LYS A 505 12.51 -13.42 -16.24
C LYS A 505 13.39 -13.94 -15.10
N GLU A 506 14.02 -15.09 -15.28
CA GLU A 506 15.06 -15.59 -14.40
C GLU A 506 16.26 -15.97 -15.25
N VAL A 507 17.45 -15.52 -14.84
CA VAL A 507 18.76 -15.70 -15.48
C VAL A 507 19.18 -14.56 -16.42
N ALA A 508 19.43 -13.38 -15.85
CA ALA A 508 20.79 -12.83 -15.69
C ALA A 508 20.78 -11.50 -14.92
#